data_AF-A0A517TRY2-F1
#
_entry.id   AF-A0A517TRY2-F1
#
_cell.length_a   1.000
_cell.length_b   1.000
_cell.length_c   1.000
_cell.angle_alpha   90.00
_cell.angle_beta   90.00
_cell.angle_gamma   90.00
#
_symmetry.space_group_name_H-M   'P 1'
#
loop_
_entity.id
_entity.type
_entity.pdbx_description
1 polymer ?
#
loop_
_entity_poly.entity_id
_entity_poly.type
_entity_poly.pdbx_seq_one_letter_code
_entity_poly.pdbx_strand_id
1 'polypeptide(L)'
;MTTVNTADETHPPGMRFPLRAMLILTTGIALLAATIGPFYRQARPEARMPVLALWVGIISVVALFGWFEWSRAIRRKVAAGPLHFVLREVNLPRRSILGIFCAWGMLLYSIFGAYATTHMFSTSTFGGGSGGMFLPVLIPGVFVGALVVAAIDYVSRPWAYTGLVELGELGVIVDRRALPWSRFLHASWHEEYPNRLILRTGKSTYLEVAVPGAIRSEVEAFVGARINFGADMED
;
A
#
# COMPACT_ATOMS: atom_id res chain seq x y z
N MET A 1 27.02 18.19 49.93
CA MET A 1 25.66 17.70 50.20
C MET A 1 25.01 17.38 48.85
N THR A 2 25.33 16.23 48.26
CA THR A 2 24.48 15.01 48.20
C THR A 2 23.12 15.22 47.51
N THR A 3 23.13 15.01 46.19
CA THR A 3 22.20 14.19 45.35
C THR A 3 20.71 14.15 45.69
N VAL A 4 19.86 14.39 44.68
CA VAL A 4 18.86 13.40 44.20
C VAL A 4 18.63 13.61 42.70
N ASN A 5 18.92 12.55 41.93
CA ASN A 5 18.44 12.33 40.56
C ASN A 5 16.91 12.24 40.54
N THR A 6 16.26 12.88 39.58
CA THR A 6 15.10 12.27 38.93
C THR A 6 15.47 12.05 37.48
N ALA A 7 15.73 10.79 37.17
CA ALA A 7 15.83 10.29 35.82
C ALA A 7 14.64 10.81 35.02
N ASP A 8 14.94 11.53 33.94
CA ASP A 8 13.99 11.78 32.87
C ASP A 8 13.67 10.40 32.29
N GLU A 9 12.52 9.85 32.70
CA GLU A 9 11.99 8.60 32.18
C GLU A 9 11.80 8.78 30.68
N THR A 10 12.79 8.33 29.91
CA THR A 10 12.66 8.08 28.48
C THR A 10 11.62 6.99 28.33
N HIS A 11 10.33 7.36 28.35
CA HIS A 11 9.29 6.50 27.86
C HIS A 11 9.71 6.08 26.45
N PRO A 12 9.76 4.77 26.15
CA PRO A 12 10.00 4.32 24.79
C PRO A 12 8.98 5.05 23.91
N PRO A 13 9.34 5.54 22.72
CA PRO A 13 8.40 6.22 21.85
C PRO A 13 7.24 5.27 21.60
N GLY A 14 6.17 5.45 22.39
CA GLY A 14 4.98 4.62 22.31
C GLY A 14 4.52 4.74 20.87
N MET A 15 4.27 3.61 20.21
CA MET A 15 3.70 3.60 18.87
C MET A 15 2.41 4.42 18.90
N ARG A 16 2.51 5.71 18.58
CA ARG A 16 1.38 6.60 18.42
C ARG A 16 0.72 6.16 17.13
N PHE A 17 -0.17 5.18 17.23
CA PHE A 17 -1.04 4.85 16.11
C PHE A 17 -1.79 6.12 15.76
N PRO A 18 -1.63 6.65 14.53
CA PRO A 18 -2.33 7.85 14.15
C PRO A 18 -3.82 7.57 14.30
N LEU A 19 -4.56 8.48 14.95
CA LEU A 19 -6.01 8.34 15.21
C LEU A 19 -6.78 7.87 13.96
N ARG A 20 -6.36 8.34 12.78
CA ARG A 20 -6.88 7.93 11.48
C ARG A 20 -6.77 6.43 11.23
N ALA A 21 -5.63 5.81 11.54
CA ALA A 21 -5.43 4.37 11.37
C ALA A 21 -6.34 3.57 12.31
N MET A 22 -6.48 4.02 13.56
CA MET A 22 -7.39 3.39 14.52
C MET A 22 -8.83 3.48 14.04
N LEU A 23 -9.28 4.66 13.59
CA LEU A 23 -10.62 4.88 13.06
C LEU A 23 -10.91 4.03 11.82
N ILE A 24 -9.96 3.94 10.89
CA ILE A 24 -10.09 3.09 9.69
C ILE A 24 -10.21 1.62 10.09
N LEU A 25 -9.38 1.15 11.02
CA LEU A 25 -9.40 -0.23 11.49
C LEU A 25 -10.73 -0.57 12.18
N THR A 26 -11.17 0.26 13.14
CA THR A 26 -12.42 0.01 13.88
C THR A 26 -13.63 0.08 12.96
N THR A 27 -13.67 1.04 12.03
CA THR A 27 -14.75 1.15 11.04
C THR A 27 -14.76 -0.06 10.11
N GLY A 28 -13.58 -0.52 9.66
CA GLY A 28 -13.46 -1.72 8.84
C GLY A 28 -13.97 -2.97 9.56
N ILE A 29 -13.60 -3.16 10.82
CA ILE A 29 -14.09 -4.28 11.65
C ILE A 29 -15.61 -4.17 11.85
N ALA A 30 -16.14 -2.99 12.13
CA ALA A 30 -17.57 -2.77 12.32
C ALA A 30 -18.38 -3.08 11.04
N LEU A 31 -17.88 -2.65 9.88
CA LEU A 31 -18.49 -2.96 8.58
C LEU A 31 -18.46 -4.47 8.30
N LEU A 32 -17.35 -5.15 8.58
CA LEU A 32 -17.26 -6.60 8.45
C LEU A 32 -18.23 -7.33 9.39
N ALA A 33 -18.36 -6.89 10.64
CA ALA A 33 -19.31 -7.46 11.58
C ALA A 33 -20.77 -7.22 11.12
N ALA A 34 -21.05 -6.04 10.57
CA ALA A 34 -22.36 -5.68 10.04
C ALA A 34 -22.73 -6.47 8.77
N THR A 35 -21.75 -6.85 7.94
CA THR A 35 -21.99 -7.70 6.77
C THR A 35 -22.11 -9.17 7.13
N ILE A 36 -21.22 -9.71 7.95
CA ILE A 36 -21.19 -11.14 8.31
C ILE A 36 -22.33 -11.52 9.25
N GLY A 37 -22.66 -10.63 10.21
CA GLY A 37 -23.60 -10.91 11.29
C GLY A 37 -25.02 -11.30 10.84
N PRO A 38 -25.64 -10.62 9.86
CA PRO A 38 -26.92 -11.03 9.29
C PRO A 38 -26.88 -12.41 8.65
N PHE A 39 -25.87 -12.70 7.79
CA PHE A 39 -25.77 -14.01 7.13
C PHE A 39 -25.55 -15.14 8.12
N TYR A 40 -24.71 -14.94 9.14
CA TYR A 40 -24.49 -15.93 10.18
C TYR A 40 -25.75 -16.24 10.99
N ARG A 41 -26.54 -15.20 11.33
CA ARG A 41 -27.79 -15.36 12.08
C ARG A 41 -28.90 -16.00 11.26
N GLN A 42 -28.97 -15.73 9.96
CA GLN A 42 -29.95 -16.31 9.04
C GLN A 42 -29.58 -17.73 8.58
N ALA A 43 -28.30 -18.09 8.64
CA ALA A 43 -27.83 -19.43 8.28
C ALA A 43 -28.38 -20.50 9.25
N ARG A 44 -28.79 -21.63 8.66
CA ARG A 44 -29.12 -22.84 9.41
C ARG A 44 -27.93 -23.27 10.28
N PRO A 45 -28.13 -23.91 11.44
CA PRO A 45 -27.05 -24.30 12.35
C PRO A 45 -25.90 -25.06 11.66
N GLU A 46 -26.23 -25.93 10.71
CA GLU A 46 -25.28 -26.72 9.92
C GLU A 46 -24.46 -25.87 8.94
N ALA A 47 -25.02 -24.78 8.43
CA ALA A 47 -24.38 -23.87 7.47
C ALA A 47 -23.52 -22.78 8.13
N ARG A 48 -23.62 -22.59 9.45
CA ARG A 48 -22.87 -21.57 10.19
C ARG A 48 -21.36 -21.75 10.09
N MET A 49 -20.88 -22.98 10.24
CA MET A 49 -19.45 -23.30 10.17
C MET A 49 -18.86 -23.08 8.76
N PRO A 50 -19.49 -23.55 7.67
CA PRO A 50 -19.12 -23.20 6.31
C PRO A 50 -19.05 -21.68 6.05
N VAL A 51 -20.08 -20.92 6.46
CA VAL A 51 -20.11 -19.46 6.28
C VAL A 51 -18.94 -18.81 7.02
N LEU A 52 -18.65 -19.22 8.25
CA LEU A 52 -17.48 -18.73 8.98
C LEU A 52 -16.17 -19.09 8.27
N ALA A 53 -16.01 -20.33 7.80
CA ALA A 53 -14.81 -20.77 7.09
C ALA A 53 -14.54 -19.92 5.84
N LEU A 54 -15.60 -19.63 5.06
CA LEU A 54 -15.53 -18.77 3.88
C LEU A 54 -14.98 -17.37 4.24
N TRP A 55 -15.59 -16.71 5.22
CA TRP A 55 -15.20 -15.36 5.64
C TRP A 55 -13.82 -15.31 6.29
N VAL A 56 -13.45 -16.33 7.08
CA VAL A 56 -12.08 -16.47 7.61
C VAL A 56 -11.07 -16.56 6.47
N GLY A 57 -11.37 -17.31 5.40
CA GLY A 57 -10.53 -17.40 4.22
C GLY A 57 -10.34 -16.04 3.53
N ILE A 58 -11.45 -15.33 3.28
CA ILE A 58 -11.42 -13.98 2.66
C ILE A 58 -10.59 -13.02 3.52
N ILE A 59 -10.89 -12.93 4.82
CA ILE A 59 -10.23 -12.00 5.74
C ILE A 59 -8.74 -12.34 5.87
N SER A 60 -8.38 -13.62 5.97
CA SER A 60 -6.98 -14.04 6.09
C SER A 60 -6.15 -13.60 4.88
N VAL A 61 -6.68 -13.75 3.66
CA VAL A 61 -5.99 -13.32 2.44
C VAL A 61 -5.82 -11.80 2.41
N VAL A 62 -6.87 -11.04 2.74
CA VAL A 62 -6.81 -9.57 2.79
C VAL A 62 -5.82 -9.09 3.85
N ALA A 63 -5.85 -9.69 5.05
CA ALA A 63 -4.93 -9.36 6.14
C ALA A 63 -3.48 -9.66 5.78
N LEU A 64 -3.23 -10.84 5.18
CA LEU A 64 -1.91 -11.24 4.73
C LEU A 64 -1.37 -10.29 3.66
N PHE A 65 -2.19 -9.91 2.68
CA PHE A 65 -1.82 -8.92 1.67
C PHE A 65 -1.48 -7.56 2.29
N GLY A 66 -2.32 -7.06 3.19
CA GLY A 66 -2.08 -5.80 3.91
C GLY A 66 -0.76 -5.84 4.70
N TRP A 67 -0.50 -6.95 5.39
CA TRP A 67 0.78 -7.18 6.09
C TRP A 67 1.97 -7.17 5.14
N PHE A 68 1.88 -7.83 3.98
CA PHE A 68 2.96 -7.85 3.00
C PHE A 68 3.25 -6.47 2.42
N GLU A 69 2.22 -5.70 2.05
CA GLU A 69 2.38 -4.35 1.52
C GLU A 69 2.91 -3.39 2.58
N TRP A 70 2.44 -3.48 3.82
CA TRP A 70 2.98 -2.72 4.95
C TRP A 70 4.45 -3.04 5.21
N SER A 71 4.79 -4.34 5.29
CA SER A 71 6.17 -4.80 5.48
C SER A 71 7.09 -4.33 4.35
N ARG A 72 6.59 -4.37 3.09
CA ARG A 72 7.31 -3.82 1.94
C ARG A 72 7.50 -2.30 2.06
N ALA A 73 6.47 -1.57 2.47
CA ALA A 73 6.56 -0.13 2.68
C ALA A 73 7.60 0.25 3.75
N ILE A 74 7.62 -0.45 4.89
CA ILE A 74 8.62 -0.25 5.93
C ILE A 74 10.03 -0.55 5.41
N ARG A 75 10.23 -1.70 4.76
CA ARG A 75 11.53 -2.06 4.20
C ARG A 75 12.06 -1.03 3.22
N ARG A 76 11.18 -0.43 2.39
CA ARG A 76 11.56 0.64 1.46
C ARG A 76 12.00 1.91 2.19
N LYS A 77 11.26 2.32 3.22
CA LYS A 77 11.62 3.49 4.05
C LYS A 77 12.94 3.28 4.77
N VAL A 78 13.14 2.09 5.35
CA VAL A 78 14.41 1.73 5.99
C VAL A 78 15.56 1.75 4.99
N ALA A 79 15.35 1.22 3.77
CA ALA A 79 16.38 1.23 2.72
C ALA A 79 16.72 2.63 2.20
N ALA A 80 15.78 3.57 2.21
CA ALA A 80 16.01 4.95 1.81
C ALA A 80 16.60 5.84 2.92
N GLY A 81 16.56 5.38 4.17
CA GLY A 81 16.98 6.17 5.34
C GLY A 81 15.98 7.28 5.70
N PRO A 82 16.39 8.24 6.56
CA PRO A 82 15.58 9.40 6.89
C PRO A 82 15.15 10.15 5.63
N LEU A 83 13.85 10.45 5.52
CA LEU A 83 13.27 11.15 4.37
C LEU A 83 13.36 12.66 4.61
N HIS A 84 13.93 13.38 3.65
CA HIS A 84 14.09 14.84 3.71
C HIS A 84 13.04 15.56 2.88
N PHE A 85 12.74 15.05 1.68
CA PHE A 85 11.80 15.69 0.77
C PHE A 85 10.77 14.69 0.22
N VAL A 86 9.52 15.15 0.08
CA VAL A 86 8.45 14.42 -0.59
C VAL A 86 8.01 15.28 -1.78
N LEU A 87 8.34 14.82 -2.98
CA LEU A 87 8.17 15.56 -4.22
C LEU A 87 7.24 14.81 -5.17
N ARG A 88 6.86 15.46 -6.28
CA ARG A 88 5.92 14.88 -7.25
C ARG A 88 6.60 14.52 -8.56
N GLU A 89 6.37 13.31 -9.07
CA GLU A 89 6.81 12.93 -10.42
C GLU A 89 5.96 13.64 -11.47
N VAL A 90 6.61 14.20 -12.50
CA VAL A 90 5.95 14.93 -13.59
C VAL A 90 5.36 13.97 -14.62
N ASN A 91 6.10 12.91 -14.94
CA ASN A 91 5.69 11.88 -15.89
C ASN A 91 4.78 10.86 -15.19
N LEU A 92 3.53 11.27 -14.93
CA LEU A 92 2.50 10.31 -14.54
C LEU A 92 2.27 9.36 -15.73
N PRO A 93 2.46 8.04 -15.59
CA PRO A 93 2.20 7.11 -16.68
C PRO A 93 0.75 7.32 -17.15
N ARG A 94 0.55 7.51 -18.47
CA ARG A 94 -0.75 7.79 -19.08
C ARG A 94 -1.69 6.61 -18.78
N ARG A 95 -2.49 6.75 -17.72
CA ARG A 95 -3.32 5.63 -17.25
C ARG A 95 -4.52 5.48 -18.15
N SER A 96 -4.73 4.28 -18.65
CA SER A 96 -5.92 3.96 -19.43
C SER A 96 -7.14 4.05 -18.52
N ILE A 97 -8.09 4.92 -18.85
CA ILE A 97 -9.41 5.04 -18.21
C ILE A 97 -10.09 3.65 -18.16
N LEU A 98 -9.87 2.82 -19.19
CA LEU A 98 -10.33 1.44 -19.24
C LEU A 98 -9.83 0.61 -18.05
N GLY A 99 -8.59 0.82 -17.62
CA GLY A 99 -8.03 0.11 -16.46
C GLY A 99 -8.76 0.45 -15.16
N ILE A 100 -9.22 1.69 -15.01
CA ILE A 100 -10.01 2.12 -13.84
C ILE A 100 -11.38 1.43 -13.87
N PHE A 101 -12.08 1.44 -15.01
CA PHE A 101 -13.36 0.75 -15.15
C PHE A 101 -13.24 -0.76 -14.94
N CYS A 102 -12.22 -1.41 -15.49
CA CYS A 102 -11.96 -2.83 -15.27
C CYS A 102 -11.70 -3.14 -13.79
N ALA A 103 -10.96 -2.27 -13.08
CA ALA A 103 -10.70 -2.43 -11.65
C ALA A 103 -11.99 -2.38 -10.82
N TRP A 104 -12.87 -1.42 -11.10
CA TRP A 104 -14.20 -1.34 -10.49
C TRP A 104 -15.08 -2.54 -10.85
N GLY A 105 -15.03 -3.01 -12.10
CA GLY A 105 -15.73 -4.21 -12.54
C GLY A 105 -15.28 -5.46 -11.78
N MET A 106 -13.97 -5.64 -11.58
CA MET A 106 -13.43 -6.74 -10.77
C MET A 106 -13.84 -6.62 -9.30
N LEU A 107 -13.85 -5.41 -8.74
CA LEU A 107 -14.29 -5.18 -7.36
C LEU A 107 -15.76 -5.58 -7.20
N LEU A 108 -16.65 -5.10 -8.07
CA LEU A 108 -18.07 -5.45 -8.05
C LEU A 108 -18.28 -6.96 -8.25
N TYR A 109 -17.55 -7.57 -9.18
CA TYR A 109 -17.60 -9.00 -9.42
C TYR A 109 -17.18 -9.80 -8.18
N SER A 110 -16.11 -9.38 -7.49
CA SER A 110 -15.65 -10.05 -6.26
C SER A 110 -16.64 -9.93 -5.09
N ILE A 111 -17.26 -8.75 -4.93
CA ILE A 111 -18.32 -8.53 -3.92
C ILE A 111 -19.54 -9.40 -4.23
N PHE A 112 -19.96 -9.42 -5.50
CA PHE A 112 -21.07 -10.25 -5.96
C PHE A 112 -20.77 -11.74 -5.77
N GLY A 113 -19.55 -12.18 -6.09
CA GLY A 113 -19.07 -13.54 -5.84
C GLY A 113 -19.13 -13.90 -4.35
N ALA A 114 -18.60 -13.05 -3.47
CA ALA A 114 -18.66 -13.26 -2.03
C ALA A 114 -20.10 -13.40 -1.52
N TYR A 115 -21.01 -12.54 -2.00
CA TYR A 115 -22.43 -12.59 -1.65
C TYR A 115 -23.09 -13.88 -2.16
N ALA A 116 -22.92 -14.20 -3.45
CA ALA A 116 -23.52 -15.38 -4.06
C ALA A 116 -23.03 -16.68 -3.41
N THR A 117 -21.72 -16.79 -3.14
CA THR A 117 -21.13 -17.96 -2.47
C THR A 117 -21.63 -18.07 -1.02
N THR A 118 -21.73 -16.95 -0.29
CA THR A 118 -22.31 -16.94 1.07
C THR A 118 -23.77 -17.39 1.04
N HIS A 119 -24.56 -16.88 0.09
CA HIS A 119 -25.96 -17.27 -0.07
C HIS A 119 -26.10 -18.75 -0.43
N MET A 120 -25.30 -19.26 -1.37
CA MET A 120 -25.25 -20.68 -1.70
C MET A 120 -24.98 -21.54 -0.47
N PHE A 121 -23.95 -21.24 0.34
CA PHE A 121 -23.69 -22.01 1.56
C PHE A 121 -24.79 -21.88 2.62
N SER A 122 -25.49 -20.75 2.68
CA SER A 122 -26.58 -20.54 3.64
C SER A 122 -27.86 -21.30 3.29
N THR A 123 -28.14 -21.53 2.00
CA THR A 123 -29.37 -22.16 1.51
C THR A 123 -29.18 -23.61 1.07
N SER A 124 -27.98 -23.98 0.64
CA SER A 124 -27.69 -25.36 0.22
C SER A 124 -27.64 -26.28 1.43
N THR A 125 -28.42 -27.35 1.34
CA THR A 125 -28.29 -28.53 2.18
C THR A 125 -27.00 -29.24 1.75
N PHE A 126 -25.81 -28.74 2.11
CA PHE A 126 -24.60 -29.56 2.17
C PHE A 126 -24.80 -30.57 3.31
N GLY A 127 -25.76 -31.46 3.12
CA GLY A 127 -26.11 -32.55 4.00
C GLY A 127 -25.11 -33.67 3.79
N GLY A 128 -24.25 -33.89 4.77
CA GLY A 128 -23.38 -35.06 4.81
C GLY A 128 -22.04 -34.79 5.52
N GLY A 129 -21.97 -35.06 6.82
CA GLY A 129 -20.71 -35.32 7.52
C GLY A 129 -20.16 -34.16 8.37
N SER A 130 -20.56 -34.15 9.64
CA SER A 130 -20.19 -33.20 10.69
C SER A 130 -18.73 -33.27 11.17
N GLY A 131 -17.74 -33.28 10.28
CA GLY A 131 -16.33 -33.36 10.71
C GLY A 131 -15.23 -32.83 9.79
N GLY A 132 -15.50 -32.61 8.50
CA GLY A 132 -14.43 -32.31 7.52
C GLY A 132 -14.65 -31.08 6.63
N MET A 133 -15.77 -30.37 6.76
CA MET A 133 -16.19 -29.35 5.77
C MET A 133 -15.50 -27.98 5.91
N PHE A 134 -14.66 -27.75 6.91
CA PHE A 134 -14.00 -26.45 7.08
C PHE A 134 -13.01 -26.17 5.95
N LEU A 135 -12.13 -27.13 5.65
CA LEU A 135 -11.07 -26.96 4.64
C LEU A 135 -11.62 -26.80 3.20
N PRO A 136 -12.60 -27.62 2.74
CA PRO A 136 -13.19 -27.47 1.42
C PRO A 136 -13.88 -26.12 1.20
N VAL A 137 -14.46 -25.53 2.25
CA VAL A 137 -15.17 -24.23 2.18
C VAL A 137 -14.22 -23.04 2.35
N LEU A 138 -13.08 -23.24 3.02
CA LEU A 138 -12.02 -22.24 3.11
C LEU A 138 -11.43 -21.91 1.73
N ILE A 139 -11.31 -22.90 0.84
CA ILE A 139 -10.73 -22.74 -0.50
C ILE A 139 -11.48 -21.67 -1.34
N PRO A 140 -12.82 -21.76 -1.53
CA PRO A 140 -13.59 -20.68 -2.14
C PRO A 140 -13.36 -19.32 -1.48
N GLY A 141 -13.23 -19.28 -0.15
CA GLY A 141 -12.96 -18.06 0.60
C GLY A 141 -11.61 -17.44 0.23
N VAL A 142 -10.57 -18.27 0.08
CA VAL A 142 -9.25 -17.83 -0.37
C VAL A 142 -9.30 -17.30 -1.81
N PHE A 143 -10.01 -17.98 -2.72
CA PHE A 143 -10.16 -17.52 -4.10
C PHE A 143 -10.88 -16.17 -4.18
N VAL A 144 -12.00 -16.01 -3.48
CA VAL A 144 -12.73 -14.74 -3.40
C VAL A 144 -11.85 -13.67 -2.75
N GLY A 145 -11.13 -13.99 -1.68
CA GLY A 145 -10.18 -13.08 -1.03
C GLY A 145 -9.08 -12.61 -1.97
N ALA A 146 -8.53 -13.50 -2.81
CA ALA A 146 -7.52 -13.15 -3.81
C ALA A 146 -8.08 -12.21 -4.88
N LEU A 147 -9.32 -12.40 -5.33
CA LEU A 147 -10.00 -11.49 -6.25
C LEU A 147 -10.24 -10.11 -5.62
N VAL A 148 -10.66 -10.07 -4.35
CA VAL A 148 -10.82 -8.81 -3.59
C VAL A 148 -9.48 -8.08 -3.50
N VAL A 149 -8.40 -8.78 -3.14
CA VAL A 149 -7.05 -8.20 -3.08
C VAL A 149 -6.59 -7.67 -4.43
N ALA A 150 -6.79 -8.42 -5.52
CA ALA A 150 -6.45 -7.98 -6.85
C ALA A 150 -7.22 -6.70 -7.21
N ALA A 151 -8.54 -6.68 -6.98
CA ALA A 151 -9.37 -5.51 -7.19
C ALA A 151 -8.88 -4.30 -6.35
N ILE A 152 -8.56 -4.49 -5.07
CA ILE A 152 -8.03 -3.44 -4.20
C ILE A 152 -6.68 -2.93 -4.73
N ASP A 153 -5.74 -3.78 -5.14
CA ASP A 153 -4.47 -3.32 -5.70
C ASP A 153 -4.69 -2.51 -6.99
N TYR A 154 -5.57 -2.97 -7.88
CA TYR A 154 -5.89 -2.25 -9.12
C TYR A 154 -6.60 -0.91 -8.87
N VAL A 155 -7.58 -0.88 -7.97
CA VAL A 155 -8.32 0.34 -7.59
C VAL A 155 -7.41 1.30 -6.83
N SER A 156 -6.56 0.82 -5.93
CA SER A 156 -5.70 1.71 -5.12
C SER A 156 -4.51 2.28 -5.88
N ARG A 157 -4.01 1.61 -6.93
CA ARG A 157 -2.91 2.10 -7.78
C ARG A 157 -3.08 3.57 -8.20
N PRO A 158 -4.24 4.04 -8.72
CA PRO A 158 -4.53 5.44 -9.03
C PRO A 158 -4.23 6.46 -7.95
N TRP A 159 -4.55 6.16 -6.70
CA TRP A 159 -4.54 7.16 -5.63
C TRP A 159 -3.36 7.02 -4.68
N ALA A 160 -2.86 5.80 -4.47
CA ALA A 160 -1.92 5.57 -3.40
C ALA A 160 -0.48 6.04 -3.72
N TYR A 161 -0.10 6.11 -5.01
CA TYR A 161 1.30 6.29 -5.40
C TYR A 161 1.52 7.01 -6.73
N THR A 162 0.54 7.76 -7.24
CA THR A 162 0.69 8.50 -8.51
C THR A 162 1.67 9.65 -8.34
N GLY A 163 2.92 9.35 -8.64
CA GLY A 163 4.00 10.30 -8.78
C GLY A 163 4.40 10.92 -7.45
N LEU A 164 4.61 10.14 -6.39
CA LEU A 164 5.36 10.61 -5.23
C LEU A 164 6.78 10.10 -5.33
N VAL A 165 7.73 11.01 -5.21
CA VAL A 165 9.17 10.74 -5.15
C VAL A 165 9.67 11.20 -3.79
N GLU A 166 10.06 10.25 -2.94
CA GLU A 166 10.59 10.56 -1.61
C GLU A 166 12.12 10.53 -1.67
N LEU A 167 12.76 11.65 -1.39
CA LEU A 167 14.22 11.75 -1.32
C LEU A 167 14.67 11.45 0.11
N GLY A 168 15.39 10.35 0.29
CA GLY A 168 15.98 9.95 1.56
C GLY A 168 17.50 10.04 1.57
N GLU A 169 18.10 9.93 2.75
CA GLU A 169 19.54 9.98 2.91
C GLU A 169 20.29 8.87 2.16
N LEU A 170 19.76 7.65 2.11
CA LEU A 170 20.45 6.51 1.50
C LEU A 170 19.99 6.26 0.06
N GLY A 171 18.86 6.84 -0.35
CA GLY A 171 18.36 6.71 -1.70
C GLY A 171 17.03 7.42 -1.93
N VAL A 172 16.47 7.16 -3.10
CA VAL A 172 15.22 7.75 -3.57
C VAL A 172 14.15 6.68 -3.67
N ILE A 173 12.95 6.93 -3.15
CA ILE A 173 11.79 6.05 -3.31
C ILE A 173 10.96 6.54 -4.49
N VAL A 174 10.83 5.70 -5.53
CA VAL A 174 10.03 5.93 -6.73
C VAL A 174 9.17 4.70 -7.01
N ASP A 175 7.87 4.89 -7.26
CA ASP A 175 6.94 3.83 -7.72
C ASP A 175 7.17 2.46 -7.06
N ARG A 176 7.12 2.42 -5.72
CA ARG A 176 7.32 1.22 -4.88
C ARG A 176 8.74 0.63 -4.89
N ARG A 177 9.76 1.35 -5.35
CA ARG A 177 11.17 0.91 -5.35
C ARG A 177 12.03 1.92 -4.59
N ALA A 178 12.87 1.43 -3.68
CA ALA A 178 13.96 2.21 -3.12
C ALA A 178 15.18 2.06 -4.03
N LEU A 179 15.63 3.16 -4.62
CA LEU A 179 16.80 3.23 -5.49
C LEU A 179 17.93 3.89 -4.70
N PRO A 180 19.06 3.19 -4.45
CA PRO A 180 20.19 3.81 -3.75
C PRO A 180 20.79 4.92 -4.61
N TRP A 181 21.40 5.93 -3.98
CA TRP A 181 22.05 7.04 -4.67
C TRP A 181 23.09 6.59 -5.70
N SER A 182 23.77 5.47 -5.46
CA SER A 182 24.76 4.86 -6.37
C SER A 182 24.22 4.45 -7.74
N ARG A 183 22.89 4.39 -7.95
CA ARG A 183 22.29 4.14 -9.28
C ARG A 183 22.11 5.39 -10.12
N PHE A 184 22.21 6.56 -9.51
CA PHE A 184 22.08 7.84 -10.18
C PHE A 184 23.46 8.33 -10.55
N LEU A 185 23.64 8.70 -11.82
CA LEU A 185 24.92 9.16 -12.34
C LEU A 185 25.01 10.69 -12.30
N HIS A 186 23.89 11.36 -12.55
CA HIS A 186 23.84 12.80 -12.76
C HIS A 186 22.49 13.38 -12.33
N ALA A 187 22.52 14.63 -11.88
CA ALA A 187 21.34 15.45 -11.66
C ALA A 187 21.49 16.81 -12.35
N SER A 188 20.41 17.25 -12.99
CA SER A 188 20.34 18.52 -13.68
C SER A 188 18.95 19.15 -13.51
N TRP A 189 18.89 20.47 -13.59
CA TRP A 189 17.62 21.19 -13.72
C TRP A 189 17.19 21.16 -15.18
N HIS A 190 15.91 20.93 -15.43
CA HIS A 190 15.36 21.00 -16.79
C HIS A 190 15.48 22.44 -17.34
N GLU A 191 15.97 22.58 -18.56
CA GLU A 191 16.24 23.89 -19.18
C GLU A 191 14.97 24.72 -19.41
N GLU A 192 13.95 24.12 -20.02
CA GLU A 192 12.67 24.78 -20.29
C GLU A 192 11.79 24.97 -19.04
N TYR A 193 11.94 24.11 -18.03
CA TYR A 193 11.08 24.07 -16.86
C TYR A 193 11.91 24.15 -15.56
N PRO A 194 12.18 25.35 -15.02
CA PRO A 194 13.12 25.55 -13.91
C PRO A 194 12.69 24.90 -12.58
N ASN A 195 11.45 24.42 -12.50
CA ASN A 195 10.89 23.71 -11.34
C ASN A 195 10.94 22.18 -11.51
N ARG A 196 11.69 21.65 -12.49
CA ARG A 196 11.82 20.21 -12.73
C ARG A 196 13.27 19.76 -12.56
N LEU A 197 13.46 18.83 -11.64
CA LEU A 197 14.72 18.14 -11.42
C LEU A 197 14.73 16.86 -12.25
N ILE A 198 15.79 16.66 -13.03
CA ILE A 198 16.04 15.45 -13.79
C ILE A 198 17.09 14.63 -13.04
N LEU A 199 16.76 13.39 -12.71
CA LEU A 199 17.69 12.42 -12.12
C LEU A 199 17.97 11.32 -13.14
N ARG A 200 19.20 11.28 -13.67
CA ARG A 200 19.61 10.32 -14.71
C ARG A 200 20.15 9.04 -14.08
N THR A 201 19.57 7.91 -14.47
CA THR A 201 20.11 6.58 -14.14
C THR A 201 20.90 6.02 -15.33
N GLY A 202 21.86 5.14 -15.08
CA GLY A 202 22.73 4.59 -16.13
C GLY A 202 22.03 3.78 -17.24
N LYS A 203 20.73 3.51 -17.15
CA LYS A 203 19.94 2.77 -18.15
C LYS A 203 18.96 3.66 -18.91
N SER A 204 19.38 4.87 -19.28
CA SER A 204 18.60 5.86 -20.04
C SER A 204 17.21 6.20 -19.46
N THR A 205 16.95 5.86 -18.20
CA THR A 205 15.71 6.20 -17.51
C THR A 205 15.95 7.50 -16.76
N TYR A 206 15.21 8.53 -17.14
CA TYR A 206 15.19 9.83 -16.47
C TYR A 206 14.01 9.87 -15.53
N LEU A 207 14.26 10.25 -14.28
CA LEU A 207 13.21 10.55 -13.32
C LEU A 207 13.04 12.06 -13.28
N GLU A 208 11.87 12.54 -13.70
CA GLU A 208 11.51 13.95 -13.64
C GLU A 208 10.67 14.24 -12.41
N VAL A 209 11.19 15.12 -11.55
CA VAL A 209 10.59 15.47 -10.27
C VAL A 209 10.26 16.95 -10.25
N ALA A 210 8.99 17.28 -9.98
CA ALA A 210 8.53 18.64 -9.73
C ALA A 210 9.00 19.10 -8.36
N VAL A 211 9.80 20.17 -8.34
CA VAL A 211 10.33 20.82 -7.15
C VAL A 211 9.72 22.22 -7.05
N PRO A 212 8.99 22.54 -5.98
CA PRO A 212 8.55 23.91 -5.71
C PRO A 212 9.75 24.86 -5.65
N GLY A 213 9.67 26.01 -6.32
CA GLY A 213 10.78 26.97 -6.38
C GLY A 213 11.31 27.42 -5.01
N ALA A 214 10.46 27.43 -3.98
CA ALA A 214 10.82 27.79 -2.61
C ALA A 214 11.86 26.86 -1.96
N ILE A 215 11.89 25.57 -2.33
CA ILE A 215 12.82 24.57 -1.76
C ILE A 215 13.90 24.16 -2.77
N ARG A 216 14.01 24.87 -3.90
CA ARG A 216 14.90 24.50 -5.00
C ARG A 216 16.36 24.41 -4.57
N SER A 217 16.86 25.43 -3.88
CA SER A 217 18.24 25.49 -3.39
C SER A 217 18.56 24.40 -2.37
N GLU A 218 17.60 24.08 -1.50
CA GLU A 218 17.74 23.02 -0.49
C GLU A 218 17.81 21.64 -1.16
N VAL A 219 16.93 21.38 -2.12
CA VAL A 219 16.93 20.13 -2.90
C VAL A 219 18.21 20.02 -3.72
N GLU A 220 18.67 21.10 -4.35
CA GLU A 220 19.93 21.14 -5.09
C GLU A 220 21.14 20.84 -4.18
N ALA A 221 21.24 21.50 -3.03
CA ALA A 221 22.30 21.26 -2.07
C ALA A 221 22.29 19.81 -1.56
N PHE A 222 21.09 19.28 -1.29
CA PHE A 222 20.92 17.91 -0.83
C PHE A 222 21.33 16.89 -1.89
N VAL A 223 20.88 17.07 -3.14
CA VAL A 223 21.18 16.16 -4.25
C VAL A 223 22.64 16.28 -4.66
N GLY A 224 23.18 17.49 -4.73
CA GLY A 224 24.58 17.76 -5.07
C GLY A 224 25.59 17.23 -4.06
N ALA A 225 25.18 17.06 -2.80
CA ALA A 225 25.99 16.37 -1.80
C ALA A 225 26.10 14.84 -2.04
N ARG A 226 25.25 14.26 -2.90
CA ARG A 226 25.14 12.80 -3.12
C ARG A 226 25.56 12.36 -4.51
N ILE A 227 25.29 13.18 -5.51
CA ILE A 227 25.59 12.89 -6.92
C ILE A 227 26.09 14.16 -7.61
N ASN A 228 26.79 13.97 -8.73
CA ASN A 228 27.26 15.07 -9.53
C ASN A 228 26.07 15.89 -10.04
N PHE A 229 26.10 17.18 -9.71
CA PHE A 229 25.08 18.14 -10.10
C PHE A 229 25.69 19.10 -11.13
N GLY A 230 25.08 19.22 -12.30
CA GLY A 230 25.63 20.06 -13.37
C GLY A 230 24.73 20.14 -14.58
N ALA A 231 25.12 20.96 -15.55
CA ALA A 231 24.47 20.97 -16.86
C ALA A 231 24.59 19.56 -17.49
N ASP A 232 23.55 19.13 -18.21
CA ASP A 232 23.62 17.90 -18.98
C ASP A 232 24.88 17.98 -19.86
N MET A 233 25.84 17.10 -19.61
CA MET A 233 26.96 16.96 -20.54
C MET A 233 26.33 16.45 -21.84
N GLU A 234 26.28 17.33 -22.84
CA GLU A 234 26.02 16.96 -24.23
C GLU A 234 26.99 15.82 -24.57
N ASP A 235 26.43 14.61 -24.72
CA ASP A 235 27.11 13.51 -25.43
C ASP A 235 26.92 13.73 -26.94
#